data_AF-A0A3S9UYF5-F1
#
_entry.id   AF-A0A3S9UYF5-F1
#
_cell.length_a   1.000
_cell.length_b   1.000
_cell.length_c   1.000
_cell.angle_alpha   90.00
_cell.angle_beta   90.00
_cell.angle_gamma   90.00
#
_symmetry.space_group_name_H-M   'P 1'
#
loop_
_entity.id
_entity.type
_entity.pdbx_description
1 polymer ?
#
loop_
_entity_poly.entity_id
_entity_poly.type
_entity_poly.pdbx_seq_one_letter_code
_entity_poly.pdbx_strand_id
1 'polypeptide(L)' 'MRNYCLKMTPYQMLMLKADMEDRLKYNGGFSADEHALWLQMVEFEKQFDIDDAEYKRREAEKAAE' A
#
# COMPACT_ATOMS: atom_id res chain seq x y z
N MET A 1 0.58 7.52 -20.31
CA MET A 1 0.94 7.46 -18.87
C MET A 1 2.19 6.62 -18.73
N ARG A 2 3.28 7.18 -18.18
CA ARG A 2 4.44 6.35 -17.82
C ARG A 2 4.02 5.53 -16.61
N ASN A 3 3.84 4.22 -16.80
CA ASN A 3 3.72 3.31 -15.67
C ASN A 3 5.05 3.38 -14.93
N TYR A 4 5.07 4.06 -13.79
CA TYR A 4 6.11 3.85 -12.79
C TYR A 4 5.90 2.43 -12.25
N CYS A 5 6.26 1.41 -13.04
CA CYS A 5 6.46 0.04 -12.58
C CYS A 5 7.69 0.01 -11.69
N LEU A 6 7.64 0.77 -10.59
CA LEU A 6 8.55 0.63 -9.49
C LEU A 6 8.28 -0.77 -8.93
N LYS A 7 9.19 -1.71 -9.22
CA LYS A 7 9.20 -3.04 -8.61
C LYS A 7 9.54 -2.87 -7.13
N MET A 8 8.57 -2.40 -6.36
CA MET A 8 8.68 -2.25 -4.91
C MET A 8 8.06 -3.47 -4.25
N THR A 9 8.71 -3.94 -3.19
CA THR A 9 8.09 -4.92 -2.30
C THR A 9 6.95 -4.24 -1.52
N PRO A 10 5.95 -4.99 -1.03
CA PRO A 10 4.89 -4.43 -0.19
C PRO A 10 5.43 -3.61 0.99
N TYR A 11 6.52 -4.07 1.62
CA TYR A 11 7.20 -3.34 2.69
C TYR A 11 7.76 -1.98 2.23
N GLN A 12 8.37 -1.91 1.05
CA GLN A 12 8.85 -0.66 0.48
C GLN A 12 7.71 0.31 0.15
N MET A 13 6.55 -0.22 -0.28
CA MET A 13 5.37 0.61 -0.54
C MET A 13 4.79 1.19 0.76
N LEU A 14 4.75 0.41 1.84
CA LEU A 14 4.33 0.91 3.16
C LEU A 14 5.26 2.01 3.69
N MET A 15 6.58 1.81 3.56
CA MET A 15 7.58 2.81 3.94
C MET A 15 7.42 4.11 3.14
N LEU A 16 7.22 3.99 1.81
CA LEU A 16 6.99 5.14 0.94
C LEU A 16 5.69 5.86 1.28
N LYS A 17 4.61 5.12 1.59
CA LYS A 17 3.34 5.70 2.01
C LYS A 17 3.51 6.55 3.28
N ALA A 18 4.21 6.03 4.29
CA ALA A 18 4.46 6.76 5.53
C ALA A 18 5.28 8.04 5.30
N ASP A 19 6.30 7.99 4.44
CA ASP A 19 7.08 9.18 4.05
C ASP A 19 6.20 10.22 3.33
N MET A 20 5.34 9.77 2.41
CA MET A 20 4.42 10.65 1.68
C MET A 20 3.35 11.28 2.60
N GLU A 21 2.83 10.54 3.58
CA GLU A 21 1.92 11.07 4.62
C GLU A 21 2.60 12.12 5.48
N ASP A 22 3.88 11.92 5.84
CA ASP A 22 4.62 12.90 6.63
C ASP A 22 4.88 14.17 5.82
N ARG A 23 5.26 14.02 4.55
CA ARG A 23 5.43 15.15 3.62
C ARG A 23 4.14 15.94 3.42
N LEU A 24 2.96 15.31 3.42
CA LEU A 24 1.66 16.02 3.35
C LEU A 24 1.39 16.94 4.54
N LYS A 25 1.98 16.67 5.71
CA LYS A 25 1.80 17.55 6.88
C LYS A 25 2.48 18.91 6.68
N TYR A 26 3.56 18.92 5.89
CA TYR A 26 4.41 20.09 5.68
C TYR A 26 4.24 20.73 4.30
N ASN A 27 3.86 19.95 3.28
CA ASN A 27 3.55 20.44 1.94
C ASN A 27 2.04 20.46 1.74
N GLY A 28 1.51 21.57 1.20
CA GLY A 28 0.07 21.79 0.98
C GLY A 28 -0.60 20.89 -0.07
N GLY A 29 -0.06 19.71 -0.34
CA GLY A 29 -0.59 18.70 -1.26
C GLY A 29 0.49 17.91 -1.99
N PHE A 30 0.04 16.95 -2.81
CA PHE A 30 0.87 16.20 -3.73
C PHE A 30 0.93 16.88 -5.11
N SER A 31 2.06 16.72 -5.80
CA SER A 31 2.09 16.91 -7.26
C SER A 31 1.23 15.86 -7.96
N ALA A 32 0.92 16.07 -9.24
CA ALA A 32 0.09 15.13 -10.01
C ALA A 32 0.70 13.72 -10.08
N ASP A 33 2.03 13.62 -10.18
CA ASP A 33 2.76 12.34 -10.22
C ASP A 33 2.77 11.66 -8.84
N GLU A 34 2.97 12.43 -7.77
CA GLU A 34 2.88 11.93 -6.40
C GLU A 34 1.46 11.45 -6.07
N HIS A 35 0.43 12.15 -6.55
CA HIS A 35 -0.95 11.72 -6.36
C HIS A 35 -1.25 10.40 -7.08
N ALA A 36 -0.70 10.19 -8.28
CA ALA A 36 -0.84 8.92 -9.00
C ALA A 36 -0.16 7.76 -8.25
N LEU A 37 1.03 7.99 -7.69
CA LEU A 37 1.72 7.01 -6.84
C LEU A 37 0.93 6.73 -5.55
N TRP A 38 0.36 7.77 -4.94
CA TRP A 38 -0.49 7.64 -3.76
C TRP A 38 -1.71 6.74 -4.00
N LEU A 39 -2.43 6.96 -5.11
CA LEU A 39 -3.57 6.13 -5.48
C LEU A 39 -3.19 4.66 -5.67
N GLN A 40 -2.04 4.39 -6.32
CA GLN A 40 -1.53 3.03 -6.47
C GLN A 40 -1.23 2.40 -5.10
N MET A 41 -0.57 3.12 -4.18
CA MET A 41 -0.28 2.59 -2.85
C MET A 41 -1.54 2.28 -2.05
N VAL A 42 -2.57 3.13 -2.13
CA VAL A 42 -3.87 2.88 -1.45
C VAL A 42 -4.57 1.63 -2.01
N GLU A 43 -4.48 1.41 -3.32
CA GLU A 43 -5.02 0.20 -3.95
C GLU A 43 -4.26 -1.05 -3.51
N PHE A 44 -2.93 -0.98 -3.44
CA PHE A 44 -2.09 -2.08 -2.94
C PHE A 44 -2.35 -2.41 -1.47
N GLU A 45 -2.53 -1.40 -0.61
CA GLU A 45 -2.84 -1.60 0.81
C GLU A 45 -4.16 -2.34 0.99
N LYS A 46 -5.20 -1.96 0.23
CA LYS A 46 -6.49 -2.67 0.26
C LYS A 46 -6.35 -4.13 -0.17
N GLN A 47 -5.57 -4.40 -1.22
CA GLN A 47 -5.33 -5.76 -1.66
C GLN A 47 -4.59 -6.56 -0.59
N PHE A 48 -3.59 -5.96 0.06
CA PHE A 48 -2.85 -6.59 1.15
C PHE A 48 -3.75 -6.93 2.35
N ASP A 49 -4.66 -6.04 2.75
CA ASP A 49 -5.60 -6.30 3.84
C ASP A 49 -6.56 -7.46 3.52
N ILE A 50 -7.00 -7.57 2.27
CA ILE A 50 -7.82 -8.70 1.81
C ILE A 50 -7.03 -10.01 1.90
N ASP A 51 -5.79 -10.00 1.40
CA ASP A 51 -4.92 -11.18 1.40
C ASP A 51 -4.56 -11.63 2.83
N ASP A 52 -4.29 -10.69 3.74
CA ASP A 52 -4.02 -10.96 5.17
C ASP A 52 -5.25 -11.53 5.88
N ALA A 53 -6.44 -11.00 5.61
CA ALA A 53 -7.69 -11.53 6.15
C ALA A 53 -7.95 -12.97 5.67
N GLU A 54 -7.70 -13.25 4.38
CA GLU A 54 -7.85 -14.59 3.81
C GLU A 54 -6.81 -15.57 4.37
N TYR A 55 -5.58 -15.11 4.62
CA TYR A 55 -4.55 -15.90 5.28
C TYR A 55 -4.96 -16.28 6.71
N LYS A 56 -5.41 -15.31 7.52
CA LYS A 56 -5.86 -15.54 8.90
C LYS A 56 -7.05 -16.51 8.98
N ARG A 57 -7.99 -16.44 8.04
CA ARG A 57 -9.11 -17.40 7.95
C ARG A 57 -8.62 -18.82 7.72
N ARG A 58 -7.70 -19.00 6.77
CA ARG A 58 -7.12 -20.32 6.46
C ARG A 58 -6.35 -20.92 7.63
N GLU A 59 -5.57 -20.10 8.34
CA GLU A 59 -4.83 -20.56 9.53
C GLU A 59 -5.77 -20.90 10.70
N ALA A 60 -6.85 -20.14 10.88
CA ALA A 60 -7.87 -20.44 11.89
C ALA A 60 -8.62 -21.75 11.59
N GLU A 61 -8.93 -22.02 10.31
CA GLU A 61 -9.56 -23.28 9.88
C GLU A 61 -8.64 -24.49 10.12
N LYS A 62 -7.34 -24.38 9.80
CA LYS A 62 -6.36 -25.44 10.11
C LYS A 62 -6.14 -25.66 11.61
N ALA A 63 -6.24 -24.62 12.42
CA ALA A 63 -6.09 -24.74 13.87
C ALA A 63 -7.30 -25.38 14.56
N ALA A 64 -8.43 -25.46 13.86
CA ALA A 64 -9.68 -26.07 14.34
C ALA A 64 -9.88 -27.54 13.90
N GLU A 65 -8.98 -28.05 13.05
CA GLU A 65 -8.89 -29.46 12.61
C GLU A 65 -7.92 -30.26 13.48
#